data_AF-A0A317Z9Z6-F1
#
_entry.id   AF-A0A317Z9Z6-F1
#
_cell.length_a   1.000
_cell.length_b   1.000
_cell.length_c   1.000
_cell.angle_alpha   90.00
_cell.angle_beta   90.00
_cell.angle_gamma   90.00
#
_symmetry.space_group_name_H-M   'P 1'
#
loop_
_entity.id
_entity.type
_entity.pdbx_description
1 polymer ?
#
loop_
_entity_poly.entity_id
_entity_poly.type
_entity_poly.pdbx_seq_one_letter_code
_entity_poly.pdbx_strand_id
1 'polypeptide(L)'
;MIVATDSDREGENIAWSIIHKANAFSKDKTYKRLWINSLEKDVIRSGFQNLQPGMNYYPFYQEAQTRQIADWLIGMNTSPLYTLNLQQKGVQGTFSLGRVQTPTLYLIFQRQEAIENFKKEPFFEVEASIKVNQGSFKGVLSPTQRFKSQEELLSFVSSKQA
;
A
#
# COMPACT_ATOMS: atom_id res chain seq x y z
N MET A 1 28.20 20.14 -11.71
CA MET A 1 27.55 18.90 -12.20
C MET A 1 26.05 19.04 -11.99
N ILE A 2 25.25 18.56 -12.93
CA ILE A 2 23.78 18.68 -12.87
C ILE A 2 23.19 17.27 -12.73
N VAL A 3 22.40 17.06 -11.69
CA VAL A 3 21.54 15.88 -11.53
C VAL A 3 20.22 16.19 -12.22
N ALA A 4 19.85 15.35 -13.19
CA ALA A 4 18.65 15.52 -14.03
C ALA A 4 17.85 14.22 -14.18
N THR A 5 17.98 13.30 -13.22
CA THR A 5 17.14 12.10 -13.09
C THR A 5 15.72 12.48 -12.70
N ASP A 6 14.80 11.51 -12.68
CA ASP A 6 13.41 11.75 -12.28
C ASP A 6 13.31 12.44 -10.91
N SER A 7 12.29 13.28 -10.74
CA SER A 7 12.08 14.11 -9.54
C SER A 7 11.47 13.29 -8.39
N ASP A 8 12.13 12.21 -8.00
CA ASP A 8 11.70 11.34 -6.91
C ASP A 8 12.89 10.76 -6.14
N ARG A 9 12.59 9.90 -5.15
CA ARG A 9 13.60 9.27 -4.30
C ARG A 9 14.50 8.31 -5.07
N GLU A 10 13.98 7.65 -6.09
CA GLU A 10 14.75 6.67 -6.86
C GLU A 10 15.69 7.37 -7.86
N GLY A 11 15.26 8.48 -8.45
CA GLY A 11 16.09 9.35 -9.27
C GLY A 11 17.27 9.91 -8.49
N GLU A 12 17.07 10.35 -7.24
CA GLU A 12 18.19 10.72 -6.36
C GLU A 12 19.08 9.51 -6.07
N ASN A 13 18.49 8.35 -5.79
CA ASN A 13 19.23 7.13 -5.51
C ASN A 13 20.19 6.76 -6.63
N ILE A 14 19.70 6.72 -7.86
CA ILE A 14 20.48 6.40 -9.05
C ILE A 14 21.61 7.41 -9.21
N ALA A 15 21.29 8.71 -9.20
CA ALA A 15 22.26 9.77 -9.45
C ALA A 15 23.40 9.74 -8.42
N TRP A 16 23.07 9.77 -7.13
CA TRP A 16 24.07 9.80 -6.07
C TRP A 16 24.83 8.48 -5.95
N SER A 17 24.19 7.33 -6.18
CA SER A 17 24.89 6.05 -6.23
C SER A 17 25.94 6.01 -7.34
N ILE A 18 25.63 6.53 -8.54
CA ILE A 18 26.59 6.62 -9.65
C ILE A 18 27.74 7.56 -9.28
N ILE A 19 27.43 8.74 -8.74
CA ILE A 19 28.43 9.73 -8.34
C ILE A 19 29.41 9.15 -7.30
N HIS A 20 28.89 8.46 -6.29
CA HIS A 20 29.71 7.80 -5.27
C HIS A 20 30.51 6.62 -5.84
N LYS A 21 29.88 5.72 -6.61
CA LYS A 21 30.57 4.57 -7.21
C LYS A 21 31.64 4.95 -8.22
N ALA A 22 31.48 6.07 -8.92
CA ALA A 22 32.47 6.61 -9.84
C ALA A 22 33.58 7.40 -9.14
N ASN A 23 33.60 7.47 -7.80
CA ASN A 23 34.50 8.32 -7.01
C ASN A 23 34.47 9.79 -7.47
N ALA A 24 33.33 10.25 -7.98
CA ALA A 24 33.14 11.59 -8.53
C ALA A 24 32.59 12.59 -7.50
N PHE A 25 32.29 12.11 -6.29
CA PHE A 25 31.88 12.93 -5.15
C PHE A 25 33.08 13.68 -4.57
N SER A 26 32.95 15.00 -4.50
CA SER A 26 33.82 15.91 -3.74
C SER A 26 33.00 16.99 -3.06
N LYS A 27 33.42 17.43 -1.86
CA LYS A 27 32.78 18.52 -1.10
C LYS A 27 32.96 19.88 -1.77
N ASP A 28 34.06 20.08 -2.49
CA ASP A 28 34.39 21.34 -3.15
C ASP A 28 33.66 21.52 -4.49
N LYS A 29 32.95 20.48 -4.94
CA LYS A 29 32.23 20.47 -6.22
C LYS A 29 30.83 21.02 -6.03
N THR A 30 30.39 21.88 -6.94
CA THR A 30 29.01 22.35 -6.98
C THR A 30 28.09 21.34 -7.69
N TYR A 31 27.04 20.94 -6.97
CA TYR A 31 25.97 20.09 -7.47
C TYR A 31 24.72 20.94 -7.69
N LYS A 32 24.12 20.82 -8.87
CA LYS A 32 22.84 21.42 -9.20
C LYS A 32 21.82 20.33 -9.49
N ARG A 33 20.55 20.60 -9.28
CA ARG A 33 19.44 19.66 -9.46
C ARG A 33 18.36 20.27 -10.34
N LEU A 34 18.00 19.56 -11.40
CA LEU A 34 16.83 19.86 -12.24
C LEU A 34 15.62 19.11 -11.68
N TRP A 35 14.73 19.78 -10.96
CA TRP A 35 13.55 19.15 -10.35
C TRP A 35 12.28 19.46 -11.14
N ILE A 36 11.95 18.62 -12.13
CA ILE A 36 10.79 18.79 -13.01
C ILE A 36 9.99 17.48 -13.08
N ASN A 37 8.67 17.59 -13.23
CA ASN A 37 7.73 16.48 -13.37
C ASN A 37 7.10 16.38 -14.77
N SER A 38 7.59 17.16 -15.73
CA SER A 38 7.13 17.15 -17.12
C SER A 38 8.31 17.25 -18.09
N LEU A 39 8.20 16.54 -19.21
CA LEU A 39 9.19 16.51 -20.30
C LEU A 39 8.87 17.52 -21.42
N GLU A 40 7.89 18.40 -21.20
CA GLU A 40 7.60 19.49 -22.14
C GLU A 40 8.78 20.46 -22.28
N LYS A 41 9.05 20.90 -23.51
CA LYS A 41 10.22 21.72 -23.84
C LYS A 41 10.32 22.98 -22.98
N ASP A 42 9.20 23.65 -22.73
CA ASP A 42 9.20 24.90 -21.98
C ASP A 42 9.41 24.69 -20.48
N VAL A 43 8.90 23.58 -19.93
CA VAL A 43 9.16 23.15 -18.55
C VAL A 43 10.63 22.80 -18.36
N ILE A 44 11.23 22.06 -19.29
CA ILE A 44 12.65 21.72 -19.25
C ILE A 44 13.50 23.00 -19.27
N ARG A 45 13.23 23.92 -20.22
CA ARG A 45 13.97 25.19 -20.33
C ARG A 45 13.86 26.02 -19.05
N SER A 46 12.64 26.19 -18.52
CA SER A 46 12.40 26.91 -17.27
C SER A 46 13.11 26.24 -16.08
N GLY A 47 13.10 24.90 -16.02
CA GLY A 47 13.79 24.13 -14.99
C GLY A 47 15.31 24.30 -15.02
N PHE A 48 15.91 24.34 -16.20
CA PHE A 48 17.35 24.59 -16.34
C PHE A 48 17.75 26.04 -16.01
N GLN A 49 16.85 26.99 -16.20
CA GLN A 49 17.06 28.37 -15.75
C GLN A 49 17.02 28.48 -14.22
N ASN A 50 16.20 27.64 -13.56
CA ASN A 50 15.94 27.67 -12.13
C ASN A 50 16.45 26.42 -11.38
N LEU A 51 17.69 26.02 -11.67
CA LEU A 51 18.32 24.85 -11.03
C LEU A 51 18.44 25.04 -9.52
N GLN A 52 18.07 24.00 -8.79
CA GLN A 52 18.14 23.99 -7.33
C GLN A 52 19.52 23.49 -6.85
N PRO A 53 19.95 23.85 -5.62
CA PRO A 53 21.13 23.25 -5.01
C PRO A 53 20.96 21.73 -4.86
N GLY A 54 21.89 20.94 -5.40
CA GLY A 54 21.78 19.48 -5.39
C GLY A 54 21.77 18.86 -4.00
N MET A 55 22.49 19.47 -3.04
CA MET A 55 22.56 18.99 -1.66
C MET A 55 21.21 19.04 -0.92
N ASN A 56 20.26 19.87 -1.37
CA ASN A 56 18.91 19.91 -0.78
C ASN A 56 18.17 18.58 -0.95
N TYR A 57 18.55 17.78 -1.95
CA TYR A 57 17.89 16.51 -2.30
C TYR A 57 18.68 15.28 -1.85
N TYR A 58 19.88 15.47 -1.31
CA TYR A 58 20.71 14.39 -0.77
C TYR A 58 20.00 13.53 0.29
N PRO A 59 19.13 14.08 1.18
CA PRO A 59 18.37 13.26 2.12
C PRO A 59 17.48 12.20 1.46
N PHE A 60 16.93 12.46 0.26
CA PHE A 60 16.14 11.46 -0.47
C PHE A 60 16.99 10.28 -0.94
N TYR A 61 18.24 10.53 -1.33
CA TYR A 61 19.20 9.45 -1.60
C TYR A 61 19.47 8.62 -0.35
N GLN A 62 19.72 9.27 0.80
CA GLN A 62 19.97 8.55 2.05
C GLN A 62 18.77 7.67 2.42
N GLU A 63 17.55 8.21 2.32
CA GLU A 63 16.32 7.48 2.58
C GLU A 63 16.16 6.26 1.66
N ALA A 64 16.35 6.46 0.35
CA ALA A 64 16.26 5.38 -0.64
C ALA A 64 17.35 4.32 -0.45
N GLN A 65 18.57 4.72 -0.10
CA GLN A 65 19.66 3.82 0.22
C GLN A 65 19.36 2.99 1.47
N THR A 66 18.87 3.62 2.54
CA THR A 66 18.45 2.91 3.76
C THR A 66 17.37 1.88 3.45
N ARG A 67 16.37 2.22 2.61
CA ARG A 67 15.34 1.27 2.17
C ARG A 67 15.94 0.06 1.45
N GLN A 68 16.81 0.27 0.47
CA GLN A 68 17.46 -0.82 -0.27
C GLN A 68 18.28 -1.73 0.65
N ILE A 69 19.04 -1.15 1.59
CA ILE A 69 19.83 -1.92 2.56
C ILE A 69 18.90 -2.75 3.46
N ALA A 70 17.80 -2.16 3.96
CA ALA A 70 16.85 -2.87 4.80
C ALA A 70 16.15 -4.02 4.05
N ASP A 71 15.71 -3.77 2.82
CA ASP A 71 15.06 -4.78 1.99
C ASP A 71 16.03 -5.92 1.64
N TRP A 72 17.29 -5.59 1.31
CA TRP A 72 18.34 -6.57 1.06
C TRP A 72 18.69 -7.37 2.31
N LEU A 73 18.84 -6.72 3.46
CA LEU A 73 19.19 -7.38 4.72
C LEU A 73 18.11 -8.38 5.13
N ILE A 74 16.83 -8.00 5.04
CA ILE A 74 15.73 -8.92 5.35
C ILE A 74 15.70 -10.03 4.30
N GLY A 75 15.70 -9.71 3.01
CA GLY A 75 15.55 -10.70 1.95
C GLY A 75 16.66 -11.74 1.90
N MET A 76 17.92 -11.29 1.97
CA MET A 76 19.09 -12.15 1.87
C MET A 76 19.35 -12.98 3.12
N ASN A 77 18.91 -12.54 4.30
CA ASN A 77 19.04 -13.37 5.51
C ASN A 77 17.86 -14.33 5.69
N THR A 78 16.64 -13.84 5.49
CA THR A 78 15.44 -14.63 5.83
C THR A 78 15.08 -15.65 4.76
N SER A 79 15.27 -15.34 3.46
CA SER A 79 14.93 -16.28 2.39
C SER A 79 15.76 -17.57 2.45
N PRO A 80 17.10 -17.53 2.58
CA PRO A 80 17.90 -18.74 2.72
C PRO A 80 17.61 -19.49 4.02
N LEU A 81 17.45 -18.77 5.15
CA LEU A 81 17.13 -19.37 6.44
C LEU A 81 15.86 -20.23 6.37
N TYR A 82 14.76 -19.65 5.87
CA TYR A 82 13.49 -20.37 5.77
C TYR A 82 13.53 -21.47 4.71
N THR A 83 14.20 -21.22 3.58
CA THR A 83 14.37 -22.22 2.53
C THR A 83 15.08 -23.47 3.06
N LEU A 84 16.22 -23.30 3.73
CA LEU A 84 16.97 -24.43 4.30
C LEU A 84 16.18 -25.16 5.39
N ASN A 85 15.50 -24.43 6.27
CA ASN A 85 14.67 -25.04 7.32
C ASN A 85 13.49 -25.85 6.75
N LEU A 86 12.88 -25.39 5.66
CA LEU A 86 11.78 -26.10 5.00
C LEU A 86 12.27 -27.31 4.21
N GLN A 87 13.41 -27.20 3.53
CA GLN A 87 14.06 -28.32 2.85
C GLN A 87 14.45 -29.44 3.80
N GLN A 88 14.97 -29.11 4.99
CA GLN A 88 15.24 -30.11 6.05
C GLN A 88 13.98 -30.86 6.51
N LYS A 89 12.79 -30.24 6.37
CA LYS A 89 11.48 -30.86 6.64
C LYS A 89 10.89 -31.58 5.43
N GLY A 90 11.66 -31.74 4.35
CA GLY A 90 11.25 -32.42 3.13
C GLY A 90 10.44 -31.56 2.15
N VAL A 91 10.32 -30.25 2.40
CA VAL A 91 9.61 -29.33 1.50
C VAL A 91 10.58 -28.84 0.43
N GLN A 92 10.35 -29.23 -0.82
CA GLN A 92 11.18 -28.81 -1.95
C GLN A 92 10.82 -27.40 -2.43
N GLY A 93 11.83 -26.65 -2.86
CA GLY A 93 11.68 -25.32 -3.45
C GLY A 93 12.52 -24.24 -2.77
N THR A 94 12.36 -23.00 -3.23
CA THR A 94 12.96 -21.79 -2.68
C THR A 94 11.86 -20.85 -2.20
N PHE A 95 12.01 -20.33 -0.99
CA PHE A 95 10.99 -19.50 -0.34
C PHE A 95 11.53 -18.09 -0.15
N SER A 96 11.02 -17.16 -0.97
CA SER A 96 11.39 -15.75 -0.86
C SER A 96 10.66 -15.08 0.29
N LEU A 97 11.41 -14.46 1.19
CA LEU A 97 10.90 -13.63 2.26
C LEU A 97 11.39 -12.20 2.09
N GLY A 98 10.59 -11.24 2.52
CA GLY A 98 10.95 -9.84 2.37
C GLY A 98 9.98 -8.92 3.09
N ARG A 99 10.48 -7.73 3.42
CA ARG A 99 9.76 -6.74 4.24
C ARG A 99 8.39 -6.38 3.68
N VAL A 100 8.20 -6.44 2.36
CA VAL A 100 6.91 -6.14 1.70
C VAL A 100 6.17 -7.40 1.29
N GLN A 101 6.82 -8.32 0.58
CA GLN A 101 6.16 -9.54 0.06
C GLN A 101 5.52 -10.40 1.18
N THR A 102 6.21 -10.56 2.31
CA THR A 102 5.78 -11.43 3.40
C THR A 102 4.53 -10.90 4.13
N PRO A 103 4.47 -9.63 4.59
CA PRO A 103 3.24 -9.11 5.19
C PRO A 103 2.08 -9.01 4.18
N THR A 104 2.35 -8.72 2.89
CA THR A 104 1.30 -8.74 1.87
C THR A 104 0.68 -10.13 1.72
N LEU A 105 1.50 -11.18 1.67
CA LEU A 105 1.01 -12.56 1.65
C LEU A 105 0.20 -12.89 2.92
N TYR A 106 0.66 -12.41 4.08
CA TYR A 106 -0.05 -12.63 5.33
C TYR A 106 -1.44 -11.99 5.36
N LEU A 107 -1.62 -10.80 4.78
CA LEU A 107 -2.95 -10.18 4.65
C LEU A 107 -3.91 -11.02 3.79
N ILE A 108 -3.41 -11.62 2.72
CA ILE A 108 -4.19 -12.52 1.87
C ILE A 108 -4.57 -13.78 2.65
N PHE A 109 -3.62 -14.35 3.39
CA PHE A 109 -3.85 -15.51 4.24
C PHE A 109 -4.92 -15.23 5.31
N GLN A 110 -4.83 -14.11 6.04
CA GLN A 110 -5.83 -13.71 7.03
C GLN A 110 -7.23 -13.56 6.40
N ARG A 111 -7.30 -12.98 5.19
CA ARG A 111 -8.57 -12.85 4.48
C ARG A 111 -9.15 -14.22 4.10
N GLN A 112 -8.30 -15.15 3.67
CA GLN A 112 -8.70 -16.51 3.35
C GLN A 112 -9.20 -17.24 4.60
N GLU A 113 -8.48 -17.17 5.72
CA GLU A 113 -8.94 -17.74 7.00
C GLU A 113 -10.29 -17.16 7.43
N ALA A 114 -10.50 -15.85 7.27
CA ALA A 114 -11.78 -15.23 7.60
C ALA A 114 -12.93 -15.73 6.71
N ILE A 115 -12.66 -16.09 5.45
CA ILE A 115 -13.64 -16.68 4.53
C ILE A 115 -13.92 -18.13 4.89
N GLU A 116 -12.89 -18.94 5.13
CA GLU A 116 -13.01 -20.36 5.48
C GLU A 116 -13.77 -20.56 6.80
N ASN A 117 -13.52 -19.68 7.77
CA ASN A 117 -14.18 -19.70 9.07
C ASN A 117 -15.50 -18.91 9.10
N PHE A 118 -15.92 -18.31 7.97
CA PHE A 118 -17.17 -17.57 7.92
C PHE A 118 -18.36 -18.52 8.01
N LYS A 119 -19.04 -18.48 9.16
CA LYS A 119 -20.31 -19.19 9.36
C LYS A 119 -21.46 -18.29 8.91
N LYS A 120 -22.15 -18.70 7.84
CA LYS A 120 -23.37 -18.02 7.37
C LYS A 120 -24.46 -18.22 8.41
N GLU A 121 -24.95 -17.12 8.97
CA GLU A 121 -26.09 -17.13 9.88
C GLU A 121 -27.28 -16.44 9.19
N PRO A 122 -28.48 -17.03 9.23
CA PRO A 122 -29.68 -16.35 8.77
C PRO A 122 -29.92 -15.12 9.66
N PHE A 123 -30.34 -14.02 9.05
CA PHE A 123 -30.79 -12.83 9.75
C PHE A 123 -32.05 -12.31 9.09
N PHE A 124 -32.86 -11.60 9.85
CA PHE A 124 -34.11 -11.01 9.39
C PHE A 124 -34.04 -9.50 9.53
N GLU A 125 -34.63 -8.79 8.58
CA GLU A 125 -34.75 -7.32 8.57
C GLU A 125 -36.22 -6.94 8.38
N VAL A 126 -36.61 -5.78 8.89
CA VAL A 126 -37.97 -5.25 8.69
C VAL A 126 -37.99 -4.47 7.39
N GLU A 127 -38.75 -4.99 6.42
CA GLU A 127 -39.09 -4.31 5.17
C GLU A 127 -40.56 -3.89 5.20
N ALA A 128 -40.83 -2.60 4.98
CA ALA A 128 -42.16 -2.02 4.89
C ALA A 128 -42.50 -1.67 3.44
N SER A 129 -43.69 -2.08 2.98
CA SER A 129 -44.25 -1.60 1.71
C SER A 129 -45.02 -0.31 1.94
N ILE A 130 -44.46 0.81 1.50
CA ILE A 130 -45.01 2.15 1.72
C ILE A 130 -45.76 2.58 0.46
N LYS A 131 -47.05 2.89 0.61
CA LYS A 131 -47.87 3.47 -0.46
C LYS A 131 -47.94 4.98 -0.31
N VAL A 132 -47.71 5.69 -1.41
CA VAL A 132 -47.87 7.15 -1.55
C VAL A 132 -48.80 7.43 -2.72
N ASN A 133 -49.33 8.65 -2.81
CA ASN A 133 -50.32 9.03 -3.83
C ASN A 133 -49.85 8.77 -5.28
N GLN A 134 -48.54 8.74 -5.53
CA GLN A 134 -47.94 8.55 -6.86
C GLN A 134 -47.25 7.17 -7.04
N GLY A 135 -47.41 6.22 -6.12
CA GLY A 135 -46.83 4.88 -6.27
C GLY A 135 -46.56 4.15 -4.96
N SER A 136 -45.81 3.06 -5.02
CA SER A 136 -45.37 2.31 -3.84
C SER A 136 -43.88 2.01 -3.89
N PHE A 137 -43.21 2.08 -2.75
CA PHE A 137 -41.79 1.72 -2.61
C PHE A 137 -41.56 0.89 -1.34
N LYS A 138 -40.43 0.19 -1.30
CA LYS A 138 -39.98 -0.58 -0.14
C LYS A 138 -39.08 0.30 0.73
N GLY A 139 -39.38 0.37 2.03
CA GLY A 139 -38.54 1.00 3.03
C GLY A 139 -37.95 -0.05 3.97
N VAL A 140 -36.67 0.07 4.28
CA VAL A 140 -36.02 -0.72 5.32
C VAL A 140 -35.89 0.15 6.58
N LEU A 141 -36.02 -0.46 7.75
CA LEU A 141 -35.87 0.24 9.03
C LEU A 141 -34.54 1.00 9.11
N SER A 142 -34.59 2.25 9.59
CA SER A 142 -33.43 3.10 9.84
C SER A 142 -33.43 3.56 11.31
N PRO A 143 -32.36 3.31 12.10
CA PRO A 143 -31.16 2.58 11.72
C PRO A 143 -31.44 1.10 11.42
N THR A 144 -30.63 0.51 10.53
CA THR A 144 -30.77 -0.90 10.15
C THR A 144 -30.59 -1.79 11.36
N GLN A 145 -31.63 -2.56 11.69
CA GLN A 145 -31.61 -3.53 12.77
C GLN A 145 -31.84 -4.92 12.20
N ARG A 146 -30.96 -5.85 12.56
CA ARG A 146 -31.00 -7.25 12.15
C ARG A 146 -31.39 -8.11 13.34
N PHE A 147 -32.29 -9.06 13.10
CA PHE A 147 -32.81 -10.00 14.10
C PHE A 147 -32.30 -11.40 13.79
N LYS A 148 -32.02 -12.20 14.82
CA LYS A 148 -31.48 -13.56 14.65
C LYS A 148 -32.56 -14.58 14.36
N SER A 149 -33.80 -14.33 14.81
CA SER A 149 -34.95 -15.19 14.58
C SER A 149 -36.18 -14.40 14.10
N GLN A 150 -37.11 -15.10 13.46
CA GLN A 150 -38.38 -14.53 13.05
C GLN A 150 -39.24 -14.11 14.26
N GLU A 151 -39.16 -14.84 15.37
CA GLU A 151 -39.88 -14.52 16.62
C GLU A 151 -39.42 -13.20 17.23
N GLU A 152 -38.11 -12.93 17.21
CA GLU A 152 -37.52 -11.69 17.68
C GLU A 152 -38.01 -10.50 16.83
N LEU A 153 -38.05 -10.68 15.51
CA LEU A 153 -38.59 -9.66 14.59
C LEU A 153 -40.09 -9.41 14.83
N LEU A 154 -40.90 -10.47 14.96
CA LEU A 154 -42.34 -10.35 15.16
C LEU A 154 -42.68 -9.68 16.50
N SER A 155 -41.95 -10.01 17.57
CA SER A 155 -42.11 -9.34 18.86
C SER A 155 -41.72 -7.86 18.78
N PHE A 156 -40.65 -7.51 18.07
CA PHE A 156 -40.26 -6.13 17.82
C PHE A 156 -41.35 -5.35 17.08
N VAL A 157 -41.86 -5.87 15.95
CA VAL A 157 -42.94 -5.22 15.17
C VAL A 157 -44.20 -5.05 16.01
N SER A 158 -44.60 -6.08 16.77
CA SER A 158 -45.79 -6.04 17.60
C SER A 158 -45.69 -5.00 18.73
N SER A 159 -44.50 -4.84 19.33
CA SER A 159 -44.25 -3.83 20.37
C SER A 159 -44.32 -2.37 19.88
N LYS A 160 -44.21 -2.15 18.56
CA LYS A 160 -44.24 -0.82 17.91
C LYS A 160 -45.58 -0.49 17.27
N GLN A 161 -46.53 -1.44 17.25
CA GLN A 161 -47.90 -1.26 16.75
C GLN A 161 -48.92 -0.90 17.84
N ALA A 162 -48.49 -0.83 19.11
CA ALA A 162 -49.27 -0.29 20.24
C ALA A 162 -48.96 1.20 20.46
#